data_AF-A0A8T3AFY6-F1
#
_entry.id   AF-A0A8T3AFY6-F1
#
_cell.length_a   1.000
_cell.length_b   1.000
_cell.length_c   1.000
_cell.angle_alpha   90.00
_cell.angle_beta   90.00
_cell.angle_gamma   90.00
#
_symmetry.space_group_name_H-M   'P 1'
#
loop_
_entity.id
_entity.type
_entity.pdbx_description
1 polymer ?
#
loop_
_entity_poly.entity_id
_entity_poly.type
_entity_poly.pdbx_seq_one_letter_code
_entity_poly.pdbx_strand_id
1 'polypeptide(L)'
;MCSELYYVKTSKSLIAAKNYPIMSHFAENDSRVNQDKDIIMWHYRLGHPKFMYIEKLFPHLFINKNLSLFKYETCQLAKHTKSSYLIIPYKPSKPFVLIHSDIWGPSKIKNINGARLISITS
;
A
#
# COMPACT_ATOMS: atom_id res chain seq x y z
N MET A 1 10.82 -20.95 -3.38
CA MET A 1 10.13 -19.69 -3.04
C MET A 1 10.06 -19.66 -1.52
N CYS A 2 10.60 -18.64 -0.86
CA CYS A 2 10.80 -18.66 0.60
C CYS A 2 9.65 -17.93 1.27
N SER A 3 8.83 -18.66 2.03
CA SER A 3 7.68 -18.16 2.77
C SER A 3 8.09 -17.40 4.04
N GLU A 4 7.46 -16.24 4.15
CA GLU A 4 7.18 -15.38 5.31
C GLU A 4 7.47 -15.94 6.71
N LEU A 5 8.47 -15.37 7.38
CA LEU A 5 8.50 -15.22 8.83
C LEU A 5 8.03 -13.80 9.16
N TYR A 6 6.77 -13.70 9.54
CA TYR A 6 6.14 -12.49 10.07
C TYR A 6 6.73 -12.19 11.45
N TYR A 7 7.65 -11.23 11.49
CA TYR A 7 7.90 -10.45 12.69
C TYR A 7 7.42 -9.03 12.40
N VAL A 8 6.14 -8.77 12.68
CA VAL A 8 5.65 -7.39 12.78
C VAL A 8 6.28 -6.81 14.03
N LYS A 9 7.44 -6.16 13.87
CA LYS A 9 8.01 -5.29 14.89
C LYS A 9 7.12 -4.04 14.91
N THR A 10 5.98 -4.13 15.59
CA THR A 10 5.14 -2.98 15.89
C THR A 10 5.95 -2.06 16.79
N SER A 11 6.55 -1.04 16.18
CA SER A 11 6.99 0.14 16.91
C SER A 11 5.76 0.67 17.62
N LYS A 12 5.73 0.49 18.95
CA LYS A 12 4.83 1.21 19.84
C LYS A 12 5.12 2.71 19.68
N SER A 13 4.39 3.38 18.81
CA SER A 13 4.08 4.80 18.97
C SER A 13 2.59 4.90 19.24
N LEU A 14 2.32 5.19 20.50
CA LEU A 14 1.02 5.46 21.09
C LEU A 14 0.28 6.56 20.32
N ILE A 15 -1.03 6.36 20.19
CA ILE A 15 -2.08 7.37 20.22
C ILE A 15 -1.96 8.49 19.17
N ALA A 16 -2.74 8.34 18.11
CA ALA A 16 -3.92 9.19 17.96
C ALA A 16 -4.81 8.51 16.92
N ALA A 17 -6.09 8.33 17.25
CA ALA A 17 -7.12 8.33 16.22
C ALA A 17 -7.01 9.70 15.54
N LYS A 18 -6.10 9.82 14.57
CA LYS A 18 -6.02 11.00 13.73
C LYS A 18 -7.23 10.92 12.85
N ASN A 19 -8.26 11.66 13.26
CA ASN A 19 -9.34 12.09 12.41
C ASN A 19 -8.71 12.54 11.11
N TYR A 20 -8.78 11.67 10.10
CA TYR A 20 -8.55 12.06 8.72
C TYR A 20 -9.50 13.25 8.51
N PRO A 21 -9.07 14.34 7.86
CA PRO A 21 -10.03 15.31 7.38
C PRO A 21 -10.87 14.56 6.34
N ILE A 22 -11.98 13.97 6.78
CA ILE A 22 -13.18 13.82 5.97
C ILE A 22 -13.36 15.21 5.41
N MET A 23 -13.15 15.31 4.10
CA MET A 23 -13.22 16.52 3.30
C MET A 23 -14.36 17.39 3.83
N SER A 24 -14.01 18.31 4.74
CA SER A 24 -15.02 19.03 5.48
C SER A 24 -15.60 20.00 4.47
N HIS A 25 -16.87 19.81 4.16
CA HIS A 25 -17.68 20.77 3.45
C HIS A 25 -17.68 22.09 4.23
N PHE A 26 -16.65 22.90 4.04
CA PHE A 26 -16.69 24.33 4.33
C PHE A 26 -16.56 25.03 2.97
N ALA A 27 -17.71 25.50 2.51
CA ALA A 27 -17.83 26.37 1.35
C ALA A 27 -17.34 27.76 1.76
N GLU A 28 -16.03 27.99 1.64
CA GLU A 28 -15.48 29.34 1.63
C GLU A 28 -15.15 29.70 0.18
N ASN A 29 -15.78 30.76 -0.31
CA ASN A 29 -15.61 31.34 -1.64
C ASN A 29 -14.26 32.09 -1.73
N ASP A 30 -13.16 31.36 -1.62
CA ASP A 30 -11.83 31.87 -1.97
C ASP A 30 -11.37 31.20 -3.28
N SER A 31 -10.96 32.00 -4.26
CA SER A 31 -10.41 31.52 -5.53
C SER A 31 -9.20 30.63 -5.33
N ARG A 32 -8.44 30.83 -4.24
CA ARG A 32 -7.30 29.98 -3.86
C ARG A 32 -7.71 28.59 -3.40
N VAL A 33 -8.83 28.48 -2.69
CA VAL A 33 -9.41 27.20 -2.22
C VAL A 33 -9.99 26.42 -3.39
N ASN A 34 -10.52 27.12 -4.40
CA ASN A 34 -11.01 26.49 -5.62
C ASN A 34 -9.87 25.82 -6.43
N GLN A 35 -8.74 26.52 -6.57
CA GLN A 35 -7.56 25.98 -7.26
C GLN A 35 -6.95 24.75 -6.57
N ASP A 36 -6.92 24.71 -5.23
CA ASP A 36 -6.40 23.55 -4.50
C ASP A 36 -7.29 22.31 -4.70
N LYS A 37 -8.61 22.51 -4.76
CA LYS A 37 -9.57 21.44 -5.09
C LYS A 37 -9.34 20.93 -6.52
N ASP A 38 -9.10 21.81 -7.48
CA ASP A 38 -8.81 21.43 -8.86
C ASP A 38 -7.49 20.64 -8.97
N ILE A 39 -6.44 21.07 -8.28
CA ILE A 39 -5.16 20.35 -8.23
C ILE A 39 -5.35 18.93 -7.68
N ILE A 40 -6.11 18.79 -6.58
CA ILE A 40 -6.39 17.49 -5.96
C ILE A 40 -7.24 16.61 -6.90
N MET A 41 -8.23 17.20 -7.57
CA MET A 41 -9.06 16.49 -8.54
C MET A 41 -8.20 15.93 -9.68
N TRP A 42 -7.32 16.75 -10.26
CA TRP A 42 -6.39 16.29 -11.29
C TRP A 42 -5.38 15.26 -10.77
N HIS A 43 -4.95 15.37 -9.52
CA HIS A 43 -4.10 14.38 -8.86
C HIS A 43 -4.78 13.00 -8.80
N TYR A 44 -6.07 12.94 -8.46
CA TYR A 44 -6.83 11.68 -8.49
C TYR A 44 -7.09 11.17 -9.91
N ARG A 45 -7.52 12.04 -10.82
CA ARG A 45 -7.81 11.68 -12.22
C ARG A 45 -6.60 11.09 -12.96
N LEU A 46 -5.39 11.54 -12.62
CA LEU A 46 -4.14 11.09 -13.26
C LEU A 46 -3.45 9.93 -12.54
N GLY A 47 -4.06 9.35 -11.49
CA GLY A 47 -3.50 8.19 -10.79
C GLY A 47 -2.35 8.55 -9.83
N HIS A 48 -2.52 9.61 -9.05
CA HIS A 48 -1.59 10.05 -8.01
C HIS A 48 -0.15 10.40 -8.48
N PRO A 49 0.05 11.12 -9.60
CA PRO A 49 1.38 11.54 -10.02
C PRO A 49 1.99 12.53 -9.02
N LYS A 50 3.32 12.71 -9.05
CA LYS A 50 3.96 13.77 -8.25
C LYS A 50 3.42 15.13 -8.70
N PHE A 51 3.18 16.06 -7.78
CA PHE A 51 2.65 17.39 -8.09
C PHE A 51 3.52 18.19 -9.08
N MET A 52 4.84 17.96 -9.10
CA MET A 52 5.75 18.48 -10.12
C MET A 52 5.32 18.16 -11.56
N TYR A 53 4.67 17.02 -11.81
CA TYR A 53 4.17 16.67 -13.14
C TYR A 53 2.84 17.35 -13.44
N ILE A 54 1.97 17.49 -12.44
CA ILE A 54 0.69 18.19 -12.58
C ILE A 54 0.94 19.69 -12.83
N GLU A 55 1.93 20.28 -12.17
CA GLU A 55 2.38 21.66 -12.39
C GLU A 55 2.81 21.91 -13.83
N LYS A 56 3.57 20.98 -14.42
CA LYS A 56 3.98 21.08 -15.83
C LYS A 56 2.79 21.00 -16.80
N LEU A 57 1.76 20.23 -16.47
CA LEU A 57 0.55 20.09 -17.29
C LEU A 57 -0.40 21.27 -17.13
N PHE A 58 -0.51 21.81 -15.91
CA PHE A 58 -1.46 22.86 -15.55
C PHE A 58 -0.77 23.99 -14.75
N PRO A 59 0.18 24.73 -15.34
CA PRO A 59 0.98 25.72 -14.61
C PRO A 59 0.13 26.85 -14.00
N HIS A 60 -1.00 27.17 -14.63
CA HIS A 60 -1.95 28.18 -14.15
C HIS A 60 -2.57 27.83 -12.78
N LEU A 61 -2.65 26.54 -12.41
CA LEU A 61 -3.18 26.12 -11.12
C LEU A 61 -2.17 26.32 -9.97
N PHE A 62 -0.87 26.41 -10.28
CA PHE A 62 0.20 26.43 -9.28
C PHE A 62 0.81 27.82 -9.06
N ILE A 63 0.18 28.88 -9.58
CA ILE A 63 0.64 30.26 -9.40
C ILE A 63 0.63 30.61 -7.90
N ASN A 64 1.78 31.04 -7.36
CA ASN A 64 1.98 31.35 -5.94
C ASN A 64 1.69 30.18 -4.97
N LYS A 65 1.77 28.93 -5.45
CA LYS A 65 1.58 27.73 -4.63
C LYS A 65 2.93 27.08 -4.31
N ASN A 66 3.09 26.63 -3.06
CA ASN A 66 4.27 25.86 -2.67
C ASN A 66 3.97 24.36 -2.77
N LEU A 67 4.61 23.68 -3.72
CA LEU A 67 4.48 22.24 -3.97
C LEU A 67 4.76 21.38 -2.72
N SER A 68 5.61 21.87 -1.81
CA SER A 68 5.97 21.17 -0.58
C SER A 68 4.81 21.01 0.40
N LEU A 69 3.77 21.84 0.27
CA LEU A 69 2.56 21.79 1.09
C LEU A 69 1.60 20.69 0.61
N PHE A 70 1.71 20.27 -0.65
CA PHE A 70 0.89 19.18 -1.21
C PHE A 70 1.53 17.83 -0.89
N LYS A 71 1.41 17.39 0.36
CA LYS A 71 1.82 16.06 0.81
C LYS A 71 0.61 15.27 1.30
N TYR A 72 0.22 14.26 0.51
CA TYR A 72 -0.82 13.30 0.91
C TYR A 72 -0.20 11.97 1.32
N GLU A 73 -0.50 11.51 2.53
CA GLU A 73 0.02 10.26 3.10
C GLU A 73 -0.37 9.04 2.26
N THR A 74 -1.62 8.96 1.80
CA THR A 74 -2.11 7.85 0.97
C THR A 74 -1.29 7.66 -0.30
N CYS A 75 -0.91 8.76 -0.95
CA CYS A 75 -0.14 8.74 -2.20
C CYS A 75 1.32 8.36 -1.97
N GLN A 76 1.84 8.64 -0.77
CA GLN A 76 3.16 8.17 -0.35
C GLN A 76 3.11 6.66 -0.10
N LEU A 77 2.15 6.19 0.70
CA LEU A 77 1.96 4.77 1.00
C LEU A 77 1.76 3.91 -0.25
N ALA A 78 0.98 4.40 -1.23
CA ALA A 78 0.80 3.71 -2.52
C ALA A 78 2.10 3.57 -3.33
N LYS A 79 3.10 4.42 -3.07
CA LYS A 79 4.43 4.41 -3.71
C LYS A 79 5.49 3.70 -2.88
N HIS A 80 5.16 3.19 -1.69
CA HIS A 80 6.10 2.41 -0.91
C HIS A 80 6.41 1.11 -1.67
N THR A 81 7.67 0.95 -2.02
CA THR A 81 8.17 -0.32 -2.54
C THR A 81 8.46 -1.25 -1.37
N LYS A 82 8.21 -2.55 -1.57
CA LYS A 82 8.60 -3.57 -0.59
C LYS A 82 10.13 -3.57 -0.50
N SER A 83 10.67 -3.42 0.70
CA SER A 83 12.10 -3.58 0.93
C SER A 83 12.52 -5.00 0.55
N SER A 84 13.67 -5.15 -0.12
CA SER A 84 14.21 -6.45 -0.47
C SER A 84 14.60 -7.22 0.80
N TYR A 85 14.17 -8.47 0.90
CA TYR A 85 14.67 -9.36 1.96
C TYR A 85 16.10 -9.79 1.63
N LEU A 86 16.93 -9.90 2.67
CA LEU A 86 18.23 -10.54 2.53
C LEU A 86 18.01 -12.02 2.20
N ILE A 87 18.51 -12.45 1.05
CA ILE A 87 18.52 -13.86 0.67
C ILE A 87 19.68 -14.50 1.44
N ILE A 88 19.36 -15.18 2.54
CA ILE A 88 20.33 -15.94 3.32
C ILE A 88 20.29 -17.39 2.81
N PRO A 89 21.41 -17.95 2.30
CA PRO A 89 21.45 -19.35 1.91
C PRO A 89 21.32 -20.22 3.16
N TYR A 90 20.23 -20.97 3.25
CA TYR A 90 20.02 -21.95 4.31
C TYR A 90 20.75 -23.26 3.96
N LYS A 91 21.71 -23.67 4.79
CA LYS A 91 22.39 -24.97 4.68
C LYS A 91 21.95 -25.85 5.87
N PRO A 92 21.15 -26.91 5.65
CA PRO A 92 20.74 -27.79 6.73
C PRO A 92 21.95 -28.58 7.26
N SER A 93 22.05 -28.70 8.59
CA SER A 93 23.12 -29.45 9.25
C SER A 93 22.80 -30.95 9.39
N LYS A 94 21.53 -31.33 9.29
CA LYS A 94 21.03 -32.72 9.35
C LYS A 94 19.82 -32.89 8.41
N PRO A 95 19.48 -34.13 8.01
CA PRO A 95 18.24 -34.40 7.28
C PRO A 95 17.01 -33.96 8.08
N PHE A 96 15.94 -33.53 7.38
CA PHE A 96 14.64 -33.13 7.95
C PHE A 96 14.65 -31.96 8.95
N VAL A 97 15.71 -31.15 9.02
CA VAL A 97 15.77 -29.98 9.94
C VAL A 97 14.78 -28.88 9.54
N LEU A 98 14.47 -28.77 8.25
CA LEU A 98 13.45 -27.86 7.75
C LEU A 98 12.64 -28.59 6.68
N ILE A 99 11.33 -28.74 6.93
CA ILE A 99 10.37 -29.24 5.96
C ILE A 99 9.49 -28.05 5.59
N HIS A 100 9.49 -27.70 4.31
CA HIS A 100 8.58 -26.71 3.78
C HIS A 100 7.40 -27.46 3.19
N SER A 101 6.19 -27.14 3.66
CA SER A 101 4.97 -27.74 3.14
C SER A 101 4.02 -26.64 2.69
N ASP A 102 3.72 -26.61 1.40
CA ASP A 102 2.73 -25.70 0.85
C ASP A 102 1.34 -26.33 0.95
N ILE A 103 0.37 -25.55 1.45
CA ILE A 103 -1.03 -25.95 1.51
C ILE A 103 -1.77 -25.28 0.37
N TRP A 104 -2.36 -26.10 -0.49
CA TRP A 104 -3.26 -25.63 -1.54
C TRP A 104 -4.70 -25.65 -1.05
N GLY A 105 -5.49 -24.70 -1.54
CA GLY A 105 -6.92 -24.60 -1.22
C GLY A 105 -7.69 -25.90 -1.51
N PRO A 106 -8.88 -26.07 -0.91
CA PRO A 106 -9.65 -27.30 -1.00
C PRO A 106 -9.93 -27.70 -2.45
N SER A 107 -9.73 -28.98 -2.76
CA SER A 107 -9.96 -29.56 -4.08
C SER A 107 -11.39 -29.27 -4.55
N LYS A 108 -11.51 -28.98 -5.86
CA LYS A 108 -12.80 -28.79 -6.52
C LYS A 108 -13.64 -30.06 -6.52
N ILE A 109 -12.99 -31.23 -6.54
CA ILE A 109 -13.64 -32.53 -6.59
C ILE A 109 -13.76 -33.07 -5.16
N LYS A 110 -14.97 -33.52 -4.81
CA LYS A 110 -15.23 -34.17 -3.51
C LYS A 110 -14.73 -35.61 -3.54
N ASN A 111 -14.24 -36.10 -2.41
CA ASN A 111 -13.92 -37.52 -2.25
C ASN A 111 -15.20 -38.37 -2.13
N ILE A 112 -15.03 -39.69 -2.03
CA ILE A 112 -16.13 -40.66 -1.84
C ILE A 112 -17.01 -40.38 -0.61
N ASN A 113 -16.46 -39.68 0.39
CA ASN A 113 -17.15 -39.29 1.62
C ASN A 113 -17.74 -37.87 1.53
N GLY A 114 -17.71 -37.24 0.33
CA GLY A 114 -18.24 -35.89 0.10
C GLY A 114 -17.34 -34.75 0.59
N ALA A 115 -16.16 -35.04 1.14
CA ALA A 115 -15.21 -34.06 1.67
C ALA A 115 -14.33 -33.45 0.57
N ARG A 116 -13.98 -32.15 0.71
CA ARG A 116 -12.97 -31.49 -0.13
C ARG A 116 -11.63 -31.54 0.57
N LEU A 117 -10.66 -32.24 -0.02
CA LEU A 117 -9.32 -32.40 0.54
C LEU A 117 -8.43 -31.21 0.19
N ILE A 118 -7.55 -30.81 1.11
CA ILE A 118 -6.44 -29.90 0.83
C ILE A 118 -5.23 -30.71 0.38
N SER A 119 -4.49 -30.21 -0.60
CA SER A 119 -3.25 -30.84 -1.06
C SER A 119 -2.07 -30.24 -0.32
N ILE A 120 -1.19 -31.09 0.19
CA ILE A 120 0.07 -30.70 0.83
C ILE A 120 1.20 -31.15 -0.08
N THR A 121 2.04 -30.21 -0.52
CA THR A 121 3.26 -30.50 -1.30
C THR A 121 4.48 -30.16 -0.46
N SER A 122 5.45 -31.07 -0.37
CA SER A 122 6.73 -30.88 0.32
C SER A 122 7.89 -30.64 -0.63
#